data_AF-A0A963VWS9-F1
#
_entry.id   AF-A0A963VWS9-F1
#
_cell.length_a   1.000
_cell.length_b   1.000
_cell.length_c   1.000
_cell.angle_alpha   90.00
_cell.angle_beta   90.00
_cell.angle_gamma   90.00
#
_symmetry.space_group_name_H-M   'P 1'
#
loop_
_entity.id
_entity.type
_entity.pdbx_description
1 polymer ?
#
loop_
_entity_poly.entity_id
_entity_poly.type
_entity_poly.pdbx_seq_one_letter_code
_entity_poly.pdbx_strand_id
1 'polypeptide(L)'
;MAGLVNTPVCEGRTELKMILRSVVLLLALLSSVRQVSAEVAYGFTNFPYDLTINAVDQVNALTLPQSTLYAQHMDQCLPWYEVISGSEFPGWLKSDLAEIRALRSPSQVMYVAVTPTQNDRRSLAEACGSTDDSVRKLPRSLRGKALDSPEVRAAYVSYVRRIIDELHPAYMNIGIEMSELAL
;
A
#
# COMPACT_ATOMS: atom_id res chain seq x y z
N MET A 1 -40.79 76.03 30.28
CA MET A 1 -41.12 74.96 31.25
C MET A 1 -41.87 73.86 30.52
N ALA A 2 -41.70 72.60 30.93
CA ALA A 2 -42.11 71.33 30.31
C ALA A 2 -40.96 70.73 29.46
N GLY A 3 -40.42 69.54 29.73
CA GLY A 3 -40.82 68.46 30.64
C GLY A 3 -40.46 67.15 29.93
N LEU A 4 -39.31 66.55 30.27
CA LEU A 4 -38.82 65.29 29.70
C LEU A 4 -39.71 64.12 30.13
N VAL A 5 -40.25 63.36 29.16
CA VAL A 5 -40.85 62.04 29.39
C VAL A 5 -39.91 60.99 28.81
N ASN A 6 -39.35 60.19 29.71
CA ASN A 6 -38.51 59.04 29.39
C ASN A 6 -39.42 57.82 29.21
N THR A 7 -39.42 57.20 28.02
CA THR A 7 -40.03 55.89 27.80
C THR A 7 -38.94 54.82 27.73
N PRO A 8 -39.13 53.63 28.35
CA PRO A 8 -38.12 52.57 28.35
C PRO A 8 -38.05 51.93 26.97
N VAL A 9 -36.85 51.95 26.37
CA VAL A 9 -36.56 51.29 25.10
C VAL A 9 -36.35 49.79 25.33
N CYS A 10 -37.35 49.02 24.92
CA CYS A 10 -37.38 47.62 24.48
C CYS A 10 -36.16 46.72 24.80
N GLU A 11 -36.39 45.81 25.75
CA GLU A 11 -35.53 44.70 26.19
C GLU A 11 -35.49 43.51 25.19
N GLY A 12 -36.31 43.53 24.13
CA GLY A 12 -36.43 42.42 23.16
C GLY A 12 -35.31 42.30 22.11
N ARG A 13 -34.38 43.25 22.05
CA ARG A 13 -33.31 43.26 21.01
C ARG A 13 -32.12 42.34 21.36
N THR A 14 -32.02 41.93 22.62
CA THR A 14 -30.92 41.10 23.15
C THR A 14 -31.25 39.61 23.01
N GLU A 15 -32.50 39.24 23.30
CA GLU A 15 -33.05 37.88 23.15
C GLU A 15 -32.95 37.38 21.70
N LEU A 16 -33.37 38.19 20.72
CA LEU A 16 -33.32 37.81 19.30
C LEU A 16 -31.90 37.61 18.78
N LYS A 17 -30.93 38.42 19.27
CA LYS A 17 -29.51 38.26 18.94
C LYS A 17 -28.92 37.00 19.57
N MET A 18 -29.39 36.61 20.75
CA MET A 18 -28.94 35.40 21.44
C MET A 18 -29.46 34.15 20.74
N ILE A 19 -30.75 34.13 20.39
CA ILE A 19 -31.38 33.03 19.63
C ILE A 19 -30.72 32.88 18.26
N LEU A 20 -30.49 33.99 17.53
CA LEU A 20 -29.85 33.94 16.21
C LEU A 20 -28.40 33.44 16.28
N ARG A 21 -27.64 33.80 17.33
CA ARG A 21 -26.28 33.27 17.58
C ARG A 21 -26.31 31.78 17.89
N SER A 22 -27.25 31.32 18.72
CA SER A 22 -27.40 29.91 19.06
C SER A 22 -27.78 29.06 17.83
N VAL A 23 -28.66 29.56 16.96
CA VAL A 23 -29.03 28.88 15.70
C VAL A 23 -27.86 28.81 14.71
N VAL A 24 -27.08 29.89 14.57
CA VAL A 24 -25.87 29.90 13.73
C VAL A 24 -24.81 28.93 14.27
N LEU A 25 -24.62 28.86 15.58
CA LEU A 25 -23.69 27.90 16.20
C LEU A 25 -24.14 26.45 15.99
N LEU A 26 -25.45 26.18 16.10
CA LEU A 26 -26.03 24.86 15.89
C LEU A 26 -25.92 24.41 14.41
N LEU A 27 -26.11 25.32 13.45
CA LEU A 27 -25.91 25.07 12.02
C LEU A 27 -24.42 24.84 11.67
N ALA A 28 -23.49 25.53 12.34
CA ALA A 28 -22.05 25.30 12.17
C ALA A 28 -21.60 23.94 12.74
N LEU A 29 -22.18 23.52 13.86
CA LEU A 29 -21.93 22.20 14.48
C LEU A 29 -22.51 21.05 13.64
N LEU A 30 -23.69 21.22 13.06
CA LEU A 30 -24.31 20.22 12.17
C LEU A 30 -23.58 20.06 10.84
N SER A 31 -22.85 21.09 10.39
CA SER A 31 -22.03 21.03 9.17
C SER A 31 -20.69 20.31 9.35
N SER A 32 -20.35 19.94 10.59
CA SER A 32 -19.03 19.38 10.95
C SER A 32 -19.04 17.85 11.12
N VAL A 33 -20.19 17.18 10.97
CA VAL A 33 -20.22 15.72 10.82
C VAL A 33 -19.91 15.41 9.36
N ARG A 34 -18.67 15.66 8.95
CA ARG A 34 -18.16 15.05 7.73
C ARG A 34 -18.04 13.57 8.06
N GLN A 35 -18.99 12.78 7.58
CA GLN A 35 -18.90 11.34 7.66
C GLN A 35 -17.57 10.96 7.02
N VAL A 36 -16.59 10.56 7.82
CA VAL A 36 -15.35 9.94 7.33
C VAL A 36 -15.78 8.56 6.85
N SER A 37 -16.45 8.52 5.71
CA SER A 37 -16.45 7.33 4.88
C SER A 37 -14.99 7.18 4.50
N ALA A 38 -14.29 6.22 5.10
CA ALA A 38 -13.02 5.78 4.54
C ALA A 38 -13.31 5.45 3.08
N GLU A 39 -12.60 6.10 2.15
CA GLU A 39 -12.72 5.79 0.74
C GLU A 39 -12.29 4.33 0.58
N VAL A 40 -13.20 3.49 0.10
CA VAL A 40 -12.92 2.07 -0.09
C VAL A 40 -11.88 1.96 -1.19
N ALA A 41 -10.71 1.42 -0.84
CA ALA A 41 -9.64 1.18 -1.80
C ALA A 41 -9.97 -0.09 -2.61
N TYR A 42 -9.93 0.00 -3.93
CA TYR A 42 -10.16 -1.12 -4.85
C TYR A 42 -9.05 -1.15 -5.90
N GLY A 43 -8.61 -2.36 -6.24
CA GLY A 43 -7.49 -2.58 -7.13
C GLY A 43 -7.53 -3.95 -7.78
N PHE A 44 -6.65 -4.13 -8.75
CA PHE A 44 -6.47 -5.36 -9.49
C PHE A 44 -5.02 -5.80 -9.36
N THR A 45 -4.78 -7.11 -9.33
CA THR A 45 -3.46 -7.65 -9.62
C THR A 45 -3.31 -7.65 -11.14
N ASN A 46 -2.36 -6.87 -11.66
CA ASN A 46 -2.20 -6.66 -13.10
C ASN A 46 -1.39 -7.80 -13.75
N PHE A 47 -1.75 -9.05 -13.47
CA PHE A 47 -1.13 -10.17 -14.17
C PHE A 47 -1.50 -10.12 -15.65
N PRO A 48 -0.52 -10.13 -16.56
CA PRO A 48 -0.80 -10.14 -17.98
C PRO A 48 -1.42 -11.48 -18.37
N TYR A 49 -2.31 -11.45 -19.36
CA TYR A 49 -2.95 -12.68 -19.88
C TYR A 49 -2.03 -13.48 -20.83
N ASP A 50 -0.86 -12.94 -21.17
CA ASP A 50 0.14 -13.53 -22.06
C ASP A 50 1.53 -12.99 -21.72
N LEU A 51 2.60 -13.69 -22.11
CA LEU A 51 4.00 -13.32 -21.84
C LEU A 51 4.55 -12.35 -22.90
N THR A 52 3.78 -11.31 -23.21
CA THR A 52 4.17 -10.26 -24.18
C THR A 52 4.06 -8.89 -23.54
N ILE A 53 4.94 -7.97 -23.94
CA ILE A 53 4.88 -6.57 -23.48
C ILE A 53 3.53 -5.91 -23.81
N ASN A 54 2.95 -6.26 -24.96
CA ASN A 54 1.62 -5.78 -25.33
C ASN A 54 0.53 -6.25 -24.36
N ALA A 55 0.59 -7.48 -23.85
CA ALA A 55 -0.35 -7.95 -22.84
C ALA A 55 -0.18 -7.21 -21.50
N VAL A 56 1.05 -6.92 -21.10
CA VAL A 56 1.37 -6.09 -19.92
C VAL A 56 0.78 -4.69 -20.08
N ASP A 57 1.06 -4.03 -21.20
CA ASP A 57 0.59 -2.68 -21.50
C ASP A 57 -0.95 -2.61 -21.54
N GLN A 58 -1.60 -3.59 -22.17
CA GLN A 58 -3.05 -3.63 -22.28
C GLN A 58 -3.73 -3.82 -20.92
N VAL A 59 -3.23 -4.72 -20.06
CA VAL A 59 -3.79 -4.91 -18.72
C VAL A 59 -3.62 -3.65 -17.89
N ASN A 60 -2.42 -3.05 -17.89
CA ASN A 60 -2.17 -1.82 -17.15
C ASN A 60 -3.05 -0.65 -17.63
N ALA A 61 -3.20 -0.47 -18.94
CA ALA A 61 -4.05 0.58 -19.51
C ALA A 61 -5.54 0.40 -19.15
N LEU A 62 -6.00 -0.84 -19.00
CA LEU A 62 -7.38 -1.16 -18.64
C LEU A 62 -7.65 -0.97 -17.14
N THR A 63 -6.74 -1.41 -16.26
CA THR A 63 -7.03 -1.52 -14.83
C THR A 63 -6.54 -0.33 -14.01
N LEU A 64 -5.40 0.28 -14.34
CA LEU A 64 -4.80 1.34 -13.52
C LEU A 64 -5.69 2.59 -13.43
N PRO A 65 -6.27 3.13 -14.53
CA PRO A 65 -7.17 4.27 -14.45
C PRO A 65 -8.46 3.98 -13.68
N GLN A 66 -8.80 2.71 -13.51
CA GLN A 66 -10.01 2.22 -12.86
C GLN A 66 -9.73 1.70 -11.45
N SER A 67 -8.64 2.11 -10.80
CA SER A 67 -8.29 1.64 -9.45
C SER A 67 -7.83 2.77 -8.55
N THR A 68 -8.20 2.68 -7.27
CA THR A 68 -7.68 3.54 -6.19
C THR A 68 -6.55 2.86 -5.42
N LEU A 69 -6.36 1.56 -5.63
CA LEU A 69 -5.28 0.77 -5.08
C LEU A 69 -4.47 0.14 -6.21
N TYR A 70 -3.16 0.33 -6.18
CA TYR A 70 -2.22 -0.34 -7.07
C TYR A 70 -1.58 -1.53 -6.34
N ALA A 71 -2.00 -2.73 -6.72
CA ALA A 71 -1.56 -3.98 -6.10
C ALA A 71 -0.39 -4.57 -6.86
N GLN A 72 0.71 -4.82 -6.15
CA GLN A 72 1.89 -5.51 -6.66
C GLN A 72 2.04 -6.85 -5.97
N HIS A 73 2.00 -7.91 -6.76
CA HIS A 73 2.15 -9.28 -6.30
C HIS A 73 3.52 -9.79 -6.77
N MET A 74 4.43 -10.00 -5.83
CA MET A 74 5.82 -10.37 -6.09
C MET A 74 6.09 -11.76 -5.51
N ASP A 75 5.81 -12.79 -6.31
CA ASP A 75 5.94 -14.21 -5.96
C ASP A 75 6.98 -14.96 -6.82
N GLN A 76 7.88 -14.22 -7.47
CA GLN A 76 9.00 -14.75 -8.24
C GLN A 76 10.17 -15.17 -7.33
N CYS A 77 11.35 -15.37 -7.92
CA CYS A 77 12.59 -15.60 -7.18
C CYS A 77 12.86 -14.51 -6.13
N LEU A 78 13.72 -14.82 -5.14
CA LEU A 78 14.20 -13.82 -4.18
C LEU A 78 15.71 -13.56 -4.35
N PRO A 79 16.18 -12.31 -4.19
CA PRO A 79 17.59 -11.94 -4.29
C PRO A 79 18.38 -12.35 -3.02
N TRP A 80 18.35 -13.65 -2.68
CA TRP A 80 18.88 -14.19 -1.42
C TRP A 80 20.36 -13.86 -1.19
N TYR A 81 21.18 -13.89 -2.24
CA TYR A 81 22.61 -13.59 -2.13
C TYR A 81 22.82 -12.11 -1.76
N GLU A 82 22.07 -11.23 -2.39
CA GLU A 82 22.16 -9.79 -2.27
C GLU A 82 21.63 -9.34 -0.90
N VAL A 83 20.54 -9.94 -0.39
CA VAL A 83 20.02 -9.60 0.94
C VAL A 83 20.88 -10.14 2.08
N ILE A 84 21.51 -11.31 1.93
CA ILE A 84 22.42 -11.87 2.94
C ILE A 84 23.73 -11.09 3.00
N SER A 85 24.27 -10.69 1.84
CA SER A 85 25.52 -9.93 1.77
C SER A 85 25.35 -8.43 1.99
N GLY A 86 24.12 -7.92 1.93
CA GLY A 86 23.85 -6.47 1.93
C GLY A 86 24.22 -5.78 0.61
N SER A 87 24.43 -6.54 -0.46
CA SER A 87 24.76 -5.99 -1.79
C SER A 87 23.53 -5.41 -2.49
N GLU A 88 23.76 -4.64 -3.54
CA GLU A 88 22.68 -4.15 -4.41
C GLU A 88 21.90 -5.30 -5.06
N PHE A 89 20.63 -5.06 -5.35
CA PHE A 89 19.81 -6.00 -6.11
C PHE A 89 20.35 -6.16 -7.55
N PRO A 90 20.07 -7.29 -8.22
CA PRO A 90 20.36 -7.44 -9.65
C PRO A 90 19.78 -6.28 -10.46
N GLY A 91 20.47 -5.91 -11.55
CA GLY A 91 20.08 -4.75 -12.36
C GLY A 91 18.64 -4.81 -12.87
N TRP A 92 18.17 -5.99 -13.29
CA TRP A 92 16.79 -6.18 -13.75
C TRP A 92 15.78 -5.90 -12.63
N LEU A 93 16.03 -6.36 -11.40
CA LEU A 93 15.12 -6.14 -10.26
C LEU A 93 15.10 -4.67 -9.85
N LYS A 94 16.24 -3.96 -9.93
CA LYS A 94 16.28 -2.50 -9.72
C LYS A 94 15.43 -1.76 -10.75
N SER A 95 15.52 -2.18 -12.02
CA SER A 95 14.71 -1.59 -13.10
C SER A 95 13.22 -1.88 -12.91
N ASP A 96 12.86 -3.11 -12.56
CA ASP A 96 11.48 -3.53 -12.33
C ASP A 96 10.84 -2.75 -11.16
N LEU A 97 11.54 -2.64 -10.03
CA LEU A 97 11.10 -1.82 -8.89
C LEU A 97 10.95 -0.33 -9.26
N ALA A 98 11.82 0.19 -10.13
CA ALA A 98 11.71 1.56 -10.61
C ALA A 98 10.50 1.75 -11.53
N GLU A 99 10.21 0.78 -12.40
CA GLU A 99 9.04 0.78 -13.27
C GLU A 99 7.73 0.69 -12.46
N ILE A 100 7.65 -0.23 -11.51
CA ILE A 100 6.53 -0.35 -10.56
C ILE A 100 6.27 1.01 -9.89
N ARG A 101 7.33 1.67 -9.40
CA ARG A 101 7.20 2.99 -8.77
C ARG A 101 6.70 4.06 -9.74
N ALA A 102 7.11 4.00 -11.01
CA ALA A 102 6.74 4.97 -12.04
C ALA A 102 5.30 4.78 -12.55
N LEU A 103 4.80 3.54 -12.61
CA LEU A 103 3.43 3.22 -13.06
C LEU A 103 2.35 3.66 -12.05
N ARG A 104 2.71 3.77 -10.77
CA ARG A 104 1.79 4.21 -9.72
C ARG A 104 1.38 5.68 -9.91
N SER A 105 0.08 5.93 -10.05
CA SER A 105 -0.47 7.29 -9.95
C SER A 105 -0.32 7.83 -8.51
N PRO A 106 -0.01 9.13 -8.31
CA PRO A 106 0.02 9.74 -6.98
C PRO A 106 -1.29 9.64 -6.19
N SER A 107 -2.42 9.42 -6.87
CA SER A 107 -3.73 9.22 -6.23
C SER A 107 -3.98 7.78 -5.75
N GLN A 108 -3.15 6.82 -6.17
CA GLN A 108 -3.32 5.41 -5.82
C GLN A 108 -2.59 5.06 -4.53
N VAL A 109 -3.25 4.27 -3.70
CA VAL A 109 -2.63 3.62 -2.54
C VAL A 109 -1.85 2.39 -3.01
N MET A 110 -0.61 2.24 -2.57
CA MET A 110 0.21 1.08 -2.96
C MET A 110 0.06 -0.08 -1.97
N TYR A 111 -0.25 -1.26 -2.50
CA TYR A 111 -0.20 -2.54 -1.81
C TYR A 111 0.90 -3.39 -2.42
N VAL A 112 1.73 -4.01 -1.58
CA VAL A 112 2.76 -4.95 -2.03
C VAL A 112 2.61 -6.26 -1.28
N ALA A 113 2.63 -7.36 -2.01
CA ALA A 113 2.63 -8.71 -1.46
C ALA A 113 3.91 -9.44 -1.87
N VAL A 114 4.56 -10.07 -0.91
CA VAL A 114 5.78 -10.87 -1.11
C VAL A 114 5.64 -12.19 -0.35
N THR A 115 6.37 -13.22 -0.77
CA THR A 115 6.40 -14.51 -0.08
C THR A 115 7.81 -15.11 -0.09
N PRO A 116 8.24 -15.86 0.94
CA PRO A 116 9.54 -16.52 0.91
C PRO A 116 9.49 -17.87 0.19
N THR A 117 8.31 -18.29 -0.28
CA THR A 117 8.07 -19.63 -0.84
C THR A 117 8.01 -19.62 -2.37
N GLN A 118 8.19 -20.78 -2.99
CA GLN A 118 7.82 -21.00 -4.38
C GLN A 118 6.29 -21.05 -4.53
N ASN A 119 5.83 -21.29 -5.76
CA ASN A 119 4.40 -21.46 -6.08
C ASN A 119 3.79 -22.73 -5.45
N ASP A 120 4.61 -23.70 -5.03
CA ASP A 120 4.15 -24.85 -4.24
C ASP A 120 3.79 -24.48 -2.79
N ARG A 121 4.05 -23.23 -2.39
CA ARG A 121 3.86 -22.64 -1.04
C ARG A 121 4.56 -23.40 0.09
N ARG A 122 5.44 -24.34 -0.23
CA ARG A 122 6.12 -25.23 0.73
C ARG A 122 7.63 -25.07 0.67
N SER A 123 8.18 -24.99 -0.53
CA SER A 123 9.61 -24.84 -0.76
C SER A 123 10.03 -23.38 -0.66
N LEU A 124 11.24 -23.11 -0.18
CA LEU A 124 11.84 -21.77 -0.27
C LEU A 124 11.93 -21.34 -1.73
N ALA A 125 11.57 -20.08 -2.01
CA ALA A 125 11.74 -19.46 -3.31
C ALA A 125 13.19 -19.61 -3.80
N GLU A 126 13.38 -19.83 -5.09
CA GLU A 126 14.72 -19.92 -5.64
C GLU A 126 15.47 -18.58 -5.55
N ALA A 127 16.80 -18.63 -5.63
CA ALA A 127 17.57 -17.40 -5.67
C ALA A 127 17.48 -16.78 -7.07
N CYS A 128 17.27 -15.47 -7.15
CA CYS A 128 17.25 -14.77 -8.42
C CYS A 128 18.57 -14.92 -9.18
N GLY A 129 18.48 -15.10 -10.49
CA GLY A 129 19.58 -15.14 -11.44
C GLY A 129 20.00 -13.76 -11.93
N SER A 130 20.71 -13.76 -13.06
CA SER A 130 21.21 -12.53 -13.70
C SER A 130 20.13 -11.79 -14.50
N THR A 131 19.01 -12.46 -14.77
CA THR A 131 17.83 -11.96 -15.50
C THR A 131 16.57 -12.31 -14.70
N ASP A 132 15.44 -11.71 -15.06
CA ASP A 132 14.11 -11.91 -14.46
C ASP A 132 13.57 -13.33 -14.67
N ASP A 133 13.92 -13.96 -15.79
CA ASP A 133 13.54 -15.33 -16.16
C ASP A 133 14.52 -16.42 -15.67
N SER A 134 15.62 -16.02 -15.00
CA SER A 134 16.64 -16.97 -14.55
C SER A 134 16.71 -17.10 -13.03
N VAL A 135 17.05 -18.32 -12.60
CA VAL A 135 17.16 -18.71 -11.19
C VAL A 135 18.51 -19.35 -10.92
N ARG A 136 18.93 -19.31 -9.66
CA ARG A 136 20.16 -19.91 -9.14
C ARG A 136 19.82 -20.77 -7.92
N LYS A 137 20.70 -21.74 -7.66
CA LYS A 137 20.65 -22.52 -6.42
C LYS A 137 20.72 -21.61 -5.20
N LEU A 138 19.96 -21.95 -4.17
CA LEU A 138 20.01 -21.28 -2.87
C LEU A 138 21.45 -21.14 -2.34
N PRO A 139 21.77 -20.00 -1.68
CA PRO A 139 23.00 -19.83 -0.93
C PRO A 139 23.24 -20.98 0.04
N ARG A 140 24.50 -21.35 0.26
CA ARG A 140 24.85 -22.47 1.16
C ARG A 140 24.27 -22.29 2.58
N SER A 141 24.14 -21.05 3.04
CA SER A 141 23.54 -20.69 4.33
C SER A 141 22.04 -21.01 4.45
N LEU A 142 21.30 -21.04 3.33
CA LEU A 142 19.86 -21.30 3.30
C LEU A 142 19.49 -22.69 2.79
N ARG A 143 20.42 -23.39 2.14
CA ARG A 143 20.15 -24.70 1.52
C ARG A 143 19.73 -25.74 2.57
N GLY A 144 18.53 -26.32 2.38
CA GLY A 144 17.97 -27.33 3.29
C GLY A 144 17.51 -26.78 4.64
N LYS A 145 17.45 -25.45 4.79
CA LYS A 145 16.90 -24.82 6.00
C LYS A 145 15.38 -24.82 5.95
N ALA A 146 14.76 -24.95 7.13
CA ALA A 146 13.32 -24.77 7.29
C ALA A 146 12.92 -23.30 7.12
N LEU A 147 11.66 -23.06 6.74
CA LEU A 147 11.10 -21.72 6.54
C LEU A 147 11.20 -20.82 7.78
N ASP A 148 11.10 -21.41 8.98
CA ASP A 148 11.16 -20.71 10.26
C ASP A 148 12.58 -20.63 10.86
N SER A 149 13.59 -21.14 10.15
CA SER A 149 14.98 -21.07 10.60
C SER A 149 15.43 -19.62 10.82
N PRO A 150 16.30 -19.34 11.81
CA PRO A 150 16.78 -17.99 12.07
C PRO A 150 17.41 -17.31 10.85
N GLU A 151 18.12 -18.08 10.02
CA GLU A 151 18.79 -17.57 8.81
C GLU A 151 17.80 -17.16 7.72
N VAL A 152 16.78 -17.99 7.45
CA VAL A 152 15.71 -17.65 6.49
C VAL A 152 14.95 -16.42 6.97
N ARG A 153 14.55 -16.40 8.26
CA ARG A 153 13.83 -15.27 8.83
C ARG A 153 14.62 -13.98 8.72
N ALA A 154 15.91 -14.00 9.04
CA ALA A 154 16.76 -12.81 8.94
C ALA A 154 16.89 -12.31 7.49
N ALA A 155 17.16 -13.22 6.53
CA ALA A 155 17.28 -12.86 5.13
C ALA A 155 15.97 -12.32 4.54
N TYR A 156 14.84 -12.97 4.85
CA TYR A 156 13.54 -12.56 4.32
C TYR A 156 13.04 -11.25 4.94
N VAL A 157 13.24 -11.03 6.25
CA VAL A 157 12.92 -9.73 6.86
C VAL A 157 13.79 -8.61 6.27
N SER A 158 15.06 -8.88 5.95
CA SER A 158 15.93 -7.93 5.25
C SER A 158 15.40 -7.59 3.85
N TYR A 159 14.98 -8.60 3.09
CA TYR A 159 14.31 -8.41 1.80
C TYR A 159 13.06 -7.53 1.92
N VAL A 160 12.14 -7.88 2.83
CA VAL A 160 10.89 -7.15 3.06
C VAL A 160 11.15 -5.68 3.38
N ARG A 161 12.13 -5.39 4.25
CA ARG A 161 12.52 -4.01 4.58
C ARG A 161 13.01 -3.24 3.36
N ARG A 162 13.86 -3.84 2.53
CA ARG A 162 14.34 -3.21 1.30
C ARG A 162 13.21 -2.94 0.30
N ILE A 163 12.23 -3.82 0.19
CA ILE A 163 11.04 -3.58 -0.64
C ILE A 163 10.20 -2.42 -0.09
N ILE A 164 10.04 -2.33 1.24
CA ILE A 164 9.37 -1.20 1.89
C ILE A 164 10.12 0.10 1.58
N ASP A 165 11.45 0.10 1.68
CA ASP A 165 12.28 1.28 1.40
C ASP A 165 12.23 1.71 -0.08
N GLU A 166 12.09 0.77 -1.02
CA GLU A 166 12.04 1.08 -2.45
C GLU A 166 10.67 1.57 -2.93
N LEU A 167 9.60 0.91 -2.46
CA LEU A 167 8.23 1.10 -2.99
C LEU A 167 7.35 1.97 -2.08
N HIS A 168 7.70 2.09 -0.80
CA HIS A 168 6.90 2.80 0.21
C HIS A 168 5.42 2.41 0.20
N PRO A 169 5.07 1.12 0.36
CA PRO A 169 3.69 0.68 0.34
C PRO A 169 2.92 1.17 1.57
N ALA A 170 1.63 1.48 1.38
CA ALA A 170 0.73 1.75 2.51
C ALA A 170 0.28 0.43 3.18
N TYR A 171 0.19 -0.64 2.40
CA TYR A 171 -0.17 -1.97 2.87
C TYR A 171 0.86 -3.01 2.40
N MET A 172 1.36 -3.82 3.32
CA MET A 172 2.33 -4.87 3.05
C MET A 172 1.77 -6.22 3.47
N ASN A 173 1.72 -7.17 2.53
CA ASN A 173 1.44 -8.58 2.81
C ASN A 173 2.75 -9.37 2.81
N ILE A 174 3.07 -9.97 3.96
CA ILE A 174 4.28 -10.75 4.19
C ILE A 174 3.88 -12.22 4.31
N GLY A 175 4.11 -12.98 3.24
CA GLY A 175 3.74 -14.39 3.17
C GLY A 175 2.40 -14.60 2.46
N ILE A 176 2.42 -14.44 1.13
CA ILE A 176 1.30 -14.82 0.27
C ILE A 176 0.93 -16.28 0.53
N GLU A 177 -0.35 -16.51 0.85
CA GLU A 177 -0.96 -17.84 0.96
C GLU A 177 -0.25 -18.80 1.94
N MET A 178 0.43 -18.27 2.96
CA MET A 178 1.15 -19.12 3.93
C MET A 178 0.23 -20.08 4.71
N SER A 179 -1.09 -19.86 4.68
CA SER A 179 -2.09 -20.81 5.21
C SER A 179 -2.04 -22.17 4.50
N GLU A 180 -1.56 -22.25 3.27
CA GLU A 180 -1.39 -23.50 2.51
C GLU A 180 -0.41 -24.48 3.19
N LEU A 181 0.45 -23.99 4.09
CA LEU A 181 1.33 -24.83 4.90
C LEU A 181 0.58 -25.71 5.92
N ALA A 182 -0.66 -25.33 6.25
CA ALA A 182 -1.50 -26.04 7.22
C ALA A 182 -2.45 -27.07 6.57
N LEU A 183 -2.45 -27.16 5.23
CA LEU A 183 -3.25 -28.11 4.44
C LEU A 183 -2.42 -29.35 4.05
#